data_AF-E3SC42-F1
#
_entry.id   AF-E3SC42-F1
#
_cell.length_a   1.000
_cell.length_b   1.000
_cell.length_c   1.000
_cell.angle_alpha   90.00
_cell.angle_beta   90.00
_cell.angle_gamma   90.00
#
_symmetry.space_group_name_H-M   'P 1'
#
loop_
_entity.id
_entity.type
_entity.pdbx_description
1 polymer ?
#
loop_
_entity_poly.entity_id
_entity_poly.type
_entity_poly.pdbx_seq_one_letter_code
_entity_poly.pdbx_strand_id
1 'polypeptide(L)'
;NTCAVIAGGSTNPKDIPAGNYKFSEFCMEPTSFTVKEDSQFRAGETEFVKTKLMTRLTYTLDDMSGKMSIGSDGKVSFKEEDGIDYAPTTVQLPGGERVPFLFTVRELDAKGTLDSFSGDFTVASYRGSSFLDPKG
;
A
#
# COMPACT_ATOMS: atom_id res chain seq x y z
N ASN A 1 0.40 -6.63 -13.73
CA ASN A 1 0.29 -5.44 -12.87
C ASN A 1 -1.18 -5.09 -12.64
N THR A 2 -2.02 -6.11 -12.43
CA THR A 2 -3.43 -5.97 -12.08
C THR A 2 -3.75 -7.08 -11.09
N CYS A 3 -4.47 -6.77 -10.01
CA CYS A 3 -4.89 -7.81 -9.09
C CYS A 3 -6.07 -8.61 -9.67
N ALA A 4 -6.23 -9.86 -9.23
CA ALA A 4 -7.36 -10.68 -9.64
C ALA A 4 -8.68 -10.08 -9.10
N VAL A 5 -9.69 -9.98 -9.97
CA VAL A 5 -11.04 -9.56 -9.58
C VAL A 5 -11.88 -10.80 -9.28
N ILE A 6 -12.50 -10.82 -8.10
CA ILE A 6 -13.45 -11.87 -7.74
C ILE A 6 -14.80 -11.53 -8.37
N ALA A 7 -15.16 -12.21 -9.47
CA ALA A 7 -16.37 -11.91 -10.25
C ALA A 7 -17.69 -12.37 -9.61
N GLY A 8 -17.64 -13.08 -8.47
CA GLY A 8 -18.81 -13.63 -7.78
C GLY A 8 -18.54 -13.88 -6.30
N GLY A 9 -19.45 -14.58 -5.62
CA GLY A 9 -19.37 -14.83 -4.18
C GLY A 9 -20.31 -13.93 -3.38
N SER A 10 -19.96 -13.69 -2.10
CA SER A 10 -20.77 -12.89 -1.17
C SER A 10 -20.06 -11.59 -0.81
N THR A 11 -20.83 -10.53 -0.66
CA THR A 11 -20.36 -9.24 -0.12
C THR A 11 -20.56 -9.14 1.40
N ASN A 12 -21.11 -10.17 2.05
CA ASN A 12 -21.29 -10.20 3.49
C ASN A 12 -20.02 -10.73 4.17
N PRO A 13 -19.26 -9.89 4.90
CA PRO A 13 -17.99 -10.34 5.48
C PRO A 13 -18.18 -11.45 6.53
N LYS A 14 -19.37 -11.54 7.14
CA LYS A 14 -19.70 -12.57 8.15
C LYS A 14 -19.77 -13.99 7.59
N ASP A 15 -19.78 -14.14 6.27
CA ASP A 15 -19.76 -15.45 5.63
C ASP A 15 -18.37 -16.12 5.73
N ILE A 16 -17.33 -15.37 6.11
CA ILE A 16 -16.01 -15.89 6.44
C ILE A 16 -16.01 -16.39 7.90
N PRO A 17 -15.81 -17.69 8.14
CA PRO A 17 -15.79 -18.24 9.49
C PRO A 17 -14.69 -17.64 10.38
N ALA A 18 -14.87 -17.73 11.70
CA ALA A 18 -13.78 -17.51 12.63
C ALA A 18 -12.72 -18.60 12.46
N GLY A 19 -11.44 -18.23 12.57
CA GLY A 19 -10.33 -19.16 12.37
C GLY A 19 -9.01 -18.49 12.06
N ASN A 20 -8.01 -19.33 11.78
CA ASN A 20 -6.69 -18.89 11.32
C ASN A 20 -6.55 -19.19 9.84
N TYR A 21 -6.12 -18.19 9.09
CA TYR A 21 -5.96 -18.22 7.65
C TYR A 21 -4.51 -17.89 7.29
N LYS A 22 -4.07 -18.48 6.18
CA LYS A 22 -2.85 -18.06 5.50
C LYS A 22 -3.27 -17.33 4.24
N PHE A 23 -2.70 -16.15 4.05
CA PHE A 23 -2.78 -15.40 2.82
C PHE A 23 -1.61 -15.83 1.94
N SER A 24 -1.93 -16.16 0.70
CA SER A 24 -1.00 -16.41 -0.40
C SER A 24 -1.50 -15.59 -1.59
N GLU A 25 -0.60 -15.14 -2.45
CA GLU A 25 -0.96 -14.33 -3.62
C GLU A 25 -1.73 -13.04 -3.25
N PHE A 26 -1.42 -12.45 -2.08
CA PHE A 26 -2.01 -11.19 -1.68
C PHE A 26 -1.46 -10.05 -2.56
N CYS A 27 -2.37 -9.35 -3.22
CA CYS A 27 -2.05 -8.32 -4.20
C CYS A 27 -2.71 -6.98 -3.83
N MET A 28 -1.96 -5.89 -3.98
CA MET A 28 -2.46 -4.51 -3.87
C MET A 28 -2.15 -3.72 -5.15
N GLU A 29 -3.21 -3.29 -5.83
CA GLU A 29 -3.14 -2.44 -7.02
C GLU A 29 -3.66 -1.03 -6.70
N PRO A 30 -2.77 -0.05 -6.50
CA PRO A 30 -3.14 1.35 -6.42
C PRO A 30 -3.85 1.83 -7.68
N THR A 31 -4.99 2.51 -7.51
CA THR A 31 -5.75 3.13 -8.60
C THR A 31 -5.45 4.62 -8.77
N SER A 32 -4.91 5.25 -7.72
CA SER A 32 -4.50 6.66 -7.76
C SER A 32 -3.40 6.94 -6.74
N PHE A 33 -2.57 7.93 -7.05
CA PHE A 33 -1.59 8.48 -6.13
C PHE A 33 -1.83 9.98 -5.98
N THR A 34 -2.02 10.42 -4.75
CA THR A 34 -2.11 11.84 -4.38
C THR A 34 -0.97 12.17 -3.43
N VAL A 35 -0.37 13.34 -3.62
CA VAL A 35 0.73 13.82 -2.77
C VAL A 35 0.26 15.05 -2.04
N LYS A 36 0.56 15.13 -0.75
CA LYS A 36 0.30 16.33 0.04
C LYS A 36 1.35 17.37 -0.33
N GLU A 37 0.93 18.45 -0.96
CA GLU A 37 1.80 19.53 -1.41
C GLU A 37 1.68 20.72 -0.45
N ASP A 38 2.81 21.36 -0.14
CA ASP A 38 2.79 22.63 0.58
C ASP A 38 2.16 23.71 -0.29
N SER A 39 1.33 24.57 0.31
CA SER A 39 0.73 25.67 -0.43
C SER A 39 1.82 26.59 -1.00
N GLN A 40 1.68 26.93 -2.29
CA GLN A 40 2.53 27.93 -2.96
C GLN A 40 2.31 29.35 -2.39
N PHE A 41 1.24 29.56 -1.62
CA PHE A 41 0.95 30.80 -0.91
C PHE A 41 1.36 30.72 0.56
N ARG A 42 1.92 31.82 1.10
CA ARG A 42 2.46 31.93 2.47
C ARG A 42 1.48 31.59 3.62
N ALA A 43 0.18 31.51 3.35
CA ALA A 43 -0.87 31.20 4.33
C ALA A 43 -1.92 30.20 3.81
N GLY A 44 -1.60 29.44 2.75
CA GLY A 44 -2.54 28.45 2.22
C GLY A 44 -2.44 27.11 2.94
N GLU A 45 -3.52 26.35 2.89
CA GLU A 45 -3.61 25.02 3.49
C GLU A 45 -2.87 23.98 2.63
N THR A 46 -2.41 22.92 3.29
CA THR A 46 -1.72 21.81 2.63
C THR A 46 -2.73 20.76 2.22
N GLU A 47 -2.86 20.52 0.92
CA GLU A 47 -3.87 19.62 0.35
C GLU A 47 -3.23 18.49 -0.45
N PHE A 48 -3.97 17.39 -0.58
CA PHE A 48 -3.60 16.29 -1.46
C PHE A 48 -3.93 16.63 -2.91
N VAL A 49 -2.90 16.74 -3.75
CA VAL A 49 -3.07 17.02 -5.18
C VAL A 49 -3.02 15.74 -6.01
N LYS A 50 -3.78 15.72 -7.10
CA LYS A 50 -3.73 14.63 -8.09
C LYS A 50 -2.41 14.66 -8.84
N THR A 51 -1.84 13.49 -9.08
CA THR A 51 -0.53 13.35 -9.74
C THR A 51 -0.63 12.55 -11.04
N LYS A 52 0.42 12.61 -11.86
CA LYS A 52 0.59 11.73 -13.03
C LYS A 52 1.65 10.69 -12.74
N LEU A 53 1.33 9.42 -12.96
CA LEU A 53 2.28 8.32 -12.79
C LEU A 53 3.36 8.32 -13.88
N MET A 54 4.64 8.25 -13.49
CA MET A 54 5.78 8.31 -14.42
C MET A 54 6.48 6.97 -14.64
N THR A 55 6.37 6.03 -13.69
CA THR A 55 7.08 4.74 -13.71
C THR A 55 6.39 3.63 -14.49
N ARG A 56 5.33 3.95 -15.27
CA ARG A 56 4.52 2.96 -16.01
C ARG A 56 3.91 1.92 -15.05
N LEU A 57 3.72 0.68 -15.48
CA LEU A 57 2.98 -0.36 -14.75
C LEU A 57 3.88 -1.20 -13.83
N THR A 58 4.54 -0.56 -12.86
CA THR A 58 5.50 -1.21 -11.93
C THR A 58 5.19 -0.95 -10.47
N TYR A 59 3.92 -0.66 -10.13
CA TYR A 59 3.50 -0.13 -8.83
C TYR A 59 2.60 -1.09 -8.03
N THR A 60 2.18 -2.21 -8.61
CA THR A 60 1.39 -3.23 -7.91
C THR A 60 2.29 -4.01 -6.97
N LEU A 61 1.85 -4.20 -5.73
CA LEU A 61 2.43 -5.16 -4.80
C LEU A 61 1.73 -6.49 -5.04
N ASP A 62 2.48 -7.58 -5.11
CA ASP A 62 1.95 -8.86 -5.58
C ASP A 62 2.66 -10.02 -4.88
N ASP A 63 2.06 -11.20 -4.96
CA ASP A 63 2.57 -12.44 -4.37
C ASP A 63 2.98 -12.29 -2.89
N MET A 64 2.26 -11.44 -2.15
CA MET A 64 2.49 -11.28 -0.71
C MET A 64 1.86 -12.44 0.07
N SER A 65 2.49 -12.79 1.17
CA SER A 65 2.07 -13.81 2.09
C SER A 65 1.83 -13.22 3.47
N GLY A 66 0.97 -13.88 4.25
CA GLY A 66 0.65 -13.39 5.57
C GLY A 66 -0.20 -14.35 6.38
N LYS A 67 -0.40 -14.01 7.65
CA LYS A 67 -1.29 -14.74 8.56
C LYS A 67 -2.42 -13.82 8.97
N MET A 68 -3.65 -14.35 8.87
CA MET A 68 -4.84 -13.67 9.37
C MET A 68 -5.51 -14.53 10.44
N SER A 69 -5.96 -13.91 11.53
CA SER A 69 -6.86 -14.53 12.49
C SER A 69 -8.17 -13.75 12.54
N ILE A 70 -9.27 -14.49 12.58
CA ILE A 70 -10.63 -13.96 12.72
C ILE A 70 -11.21 -14.57 14.00
N GLY A 71 -11.49 -13.72 14.99
CA GLY A 71 -12.14 -14.09 16.23
C GLY A 71 -13.63 -14.38 16.03
N SER A 72 -14.23 -15.14 16.95
CA SER A 72 -15.69 -15.37 16.97
C SER A 72 -16.50 -14.09 17.20
N ASP A 73 -15.85 -13.04 17.71
CA ASP A 73 -16.37 -11.69 17.86
C ASP A 73 -16.18 -10.81 16.61
N GLY A 74 -15.66 -11.37 15.51
CA GLY A 74 -15.40 -10.67 14.26
C GLY A 74 -14.14 -9.81 14.25
N LYS A 75 -13.30 -9.88 15.30
CA LYS A 75 -12.02 -9.19 15.32
C LYS A 75 -11.02 -9.84 14.39
N VAL A 76 -10.27 -9.00 13.68
CA VAL A 76 -9.25 -9.39 12.72
C VAL A 76 -7.88 -9.00 13.23
N SER A 77 -6.91 -9.89 13.05
CA SER A 77 -5.48 -9.56 13.05
C SER A 77 -4.89 -10.07 11.74
N PHE A 78 -4.17 -9.24 11.00
CA PHE A 78 -3.44 -9.59 9.81
C PHE A 78 -1.97 -9.20 9.98
N LYS A 79 -1.06 -10.10 9.62
CA LYS A 79 0.36 -9.83 9.59
C LYS A 79 0.94 -10.27 8.25
N GLU A 80 1.52 -9.32 7.52
CA GLU A 80 2.32 -9.57 6.33
C GLU A 80 3.65 -10.23 6.74
N GLU A 81 4.14 -11.19 5.94
CA GLU A 81 5.33 -11.98 6.26
C GLU A 81 6.43 -11.95 5.18
N ASP A 82 6.06 -11.98 3.90
CA ASP A 82 7.00 -12.03 2.77
C ASP A 82 6.29 -11.73 1.44
N GLY A 83 7.05 -11.40 0.40
CA GLY A 83 6.57 -11.22 -0.98
C GLY A 83 7.10 -9.97 -1.66
N ILE A 84 6.42 -9.52 -2.72
CA ILE A 84 6.74 -8.25 -3.39
C ILE A 84 5.96 -7.14 -2.68
N ASP A 85 6.44 -6.78 -1.49
CA ASP A 85 5.81 -5.87 -0.53
C ASP A 85 6.26 -4.40 -0.67
N TYR A 86 7.08 -4.08 -1.67
CA TYR A 86 7.43 -2.71 -2.05
C TYR A 86 7.57 -2.50 -3.57
N ALA A 87 7.27 -1.28 -4.02
CA ALA A 87 7.38 -0.84 -5.41
C ALA A 87 7.87 0.62 -5.50
N PRO A 88 9.09 0.87 -6.02
CA PRO A 88 9.58 2.23 -6.23
C PRO A 88 8.74 2.91 -7.32
N THR A 89 8.11 4.01 -6.95
CA THR A 89 7.14 4.72 -7.78
C THR A 89 7.50 6.19 -7.86
N THR A 90 7.44 6.75 -9.06
CA THR A 90 7.60 8.19 -9.26
C THR A 90 6.32 8.75 -9.86
N VAL A 91 5.82 9.80 -9.23
CA VAL A 91 4.70 10.59 -9.75
C VAL A 91 5.15 12.01 -10.04
N GLN A 92 4.43 12.69 -10.91
CA GLN A 92 4.66 14.08 -11.28
C GLN A 92 3.48 14.94 -10.79
N LEU A 93 3.79 15.97 -10.02
CA LEU A 93 2.85 16.98 -9.56
C LEU A 93 2.42 17.89 -10.71
N PRO A 94 1.29 18.61 -10.57
CA PRO A 94 1.03 19.81 -11.36
C PRO A 94 2.23 20.75 -11.26
N GLY A 95 2.70 21.32 -12.39
CA GLY A 95 3.90 22.16 -12.41
C GLY A 95 5.20 21.41 -12.74
N GLY A 96 5.20 20.07 -12.74
CA GLY A 96 6.29 19.27 -13.32
C GLY A 96 7.30 18.71 -12.32
N GLU A 97 7.17 19.04 -11.04
CA GLU A 97 7.96 18.42 -9.98
C GLU A 97 7.70 16.91 -9.92
N ARG A 98 8.76 16.13 -9.70
CA ARG A 98 8.70 14.67 -9.61
C ARG A 98 8.99 14.23 -8.18
N VAL A 99 8.06 13.49 -7.60
CA VAL A 99 8.17 12.95 -6.25
C VAL A 99 8.37 11.44 -6.35
N PRO A 100 9.59 10.93 -6.10
CA PRO A 100 9.83 9.51 -5.95
C PRO A 100 9.48 9.05 -4.53
N PHE A 101 8.83 7.91 -4.41
CA PHE A 101 8.53 7.27 -3.14
C PHE A 101 8.53 5.75 -3.28
N LEU A 102 8.58 5.06 -2.15
CA LEU A 102 8.45 3.61 -2.08
C LEU A 102 7.03 3.28 -1.64
N PHE A 103 6.17 2.83 -2.57
CA PHE A 103 4.88 2.28 -2.18
C PHE A 103 5.13 0.92 -1.53
N THR A 104 4.69 0.70 -0.29
CA THR A 104 5.02 -0.52 0.45
C THR A 104 4.00 -0.80 1.54
N VAL A 105 3.90 -2.07 1.92
CA VAL A 105 3.21 -2.54 3.14
C VAL A 105 4.08 -3.54 3.91
N ARG A 106 5.40 -3.40 3.79
CA ARG A 106 6.38 -4.27 4.44
C ARG A 106 6.18 -4.29 5.96
N GLU A 107 6.18 -5.49 6.53
CA GLU A 107 6.00 -5.74 7.97
C GLU A 107 4.64 -5.23 8.50
N LEU A 108 3.62 -5.13 7.63
CA LEU A 108 2.28 -4.68 8.03
C LEU A 108 1.71 -5.56 9.16
N ASP A 109 1.40 -4.94 10.29
CA ASP A 109 0.67 -5.55 11.42
C ASP A 109 -0.63 -4.78 11.63
N ALA A 110 -1.72 -5.34 11.10
CA ALA A 110 -3.02 -4.69 11.04
C ALA A 110 -4.08 -5.40 11.87
N LYS A 111 -4.93 -4.62 12.53
CA LYS A 111 -6.00 -5.11 13.42
C LYS A 111 -7.28 -4.33 13.21
N GLY A 112 -8.41 -4.95 13.50
CA GLY A 112 -9.71 -4.30 13.40
C GLY A 112 -10.85 -5.30 13.28
N THR A 113 -11.75 -5.06 12.34
CA THR A 113 -12.84 -5.97 11.96
C THR A 113 -12.78 -6.26 10.48
N LEU A 114 -13.63 -7.17 10.01
CA LEU A 114 -13.76 -7.45 8.56
C LEU A 114 -14.32 -6.26 7.76
N ASP A 115 -14.96 -5.29 8.41
CA ASP A 115 -15.41 -4.06 7.76
C ASP A 115 -14.27 -3.05 7.57
N SER A 116 -13.34 -3.01 8.52
CA SER A 116 -12.18 -2.12 8.49
C SER A 116 -11.11 -2.59 9.48
N PHE A 117 -9.90 -2.80 8.98
CA PHE A 117 -8.71 -3.03 9.80
C PHE A 117 -7.58 -2.11 9.34
N SER A 118 -6.75 -1.69 10.29
CA SER A 118 -5.67 -0.73 10.08
C SER A 118 -4.43 -1.18 10.84
N GLY A 119 -3.27 -0.81 10.34
CA GLY A 119 -2.00 -1.21 10.91
C GLY A 119 -0.88 -0.28 10.46
N ASP A 120 0.23 -0.38 11.17
CA ASP A 120 1.46 0.28 10.80
C ASP A 120 2.30 -0.67 9.93
N PHE A 121 3.13 -0.08 9.07
CA PHE A 121 4.07 -0.77 8.19
C PHE A 121 5.36 0.06 8.09
N THR A 122 6.44 -0.57 7.64
CA THR A 122 7.75 0.05 7.58
C THR A 122 7.99 0.66 6.19
N VAL A 123 8.22 1.99 6.15
CA VAL A 123 8.72 2.66 4.94
C VAL A 123 10.24 2.80 5.01
N ALA A 124 10.96 1.88 4.37
CA ALA A 124 12.40 1.97 4.25
C ALA A 124 12.83 3.19 3.41
N SER A 125 14.08 3.61 3.56
CA SER A 125 14.66 4.64 2.69
C SER A 125 14.52 4.24 1.22
N TYR A 126 14.04 5.18 0.38
CA TYR A 126 13.89 4.97 -1.06
C TYR A 126 15.21 4.62 -1.75
N ARG A 127 16.34 5.11 -1.22
CA ARG A 127 17.69 4.76 -1.66
C ARG A 127 18.38 3.91 -0.58
N GLY A 128 18.97 2.80 -1.00
CA GLY A 128 19.74 1.93 -0.11
C GLY A 128 21.01 2.60 0.41
N SER A 129 21.61 2.03 1.45
CA SER A 129 22.80 2.58 2.13
C SER A 129 24.05 2.70 1.25
N SER A 130 24.13 1.91 0.16
CA SER A 130 25.21 1.95 -0.84
C SER A 130 24.88 2.81 -2.06
N PHE A 131 23.75 3.53 -2.06
CA PHE A 131 23.42 4.46 -3.14
C PHE A 131 24.42 5.62 -3.13
N LEU A 132 25.08 5.82 -4.27
CA LEU A 132 25.98 6.94 -4.49
C LEU A 132 25.23 8.04 -5.22
N ASP A 133 25.40 9.27 -4.76
CA ASP A 133 24.88 10.42 -5.48
C ASP A 133 25.78 10.71 -6.71
N PRO A 134 25.45 11.71 -7.56
CA PRO A 134 26.27 12.03 -8.73
C PRO A 134 27.72 12.43 -8.44
N LYS A 135 28.10 12.64 -7.18
CA LYS A 135 29.45 12.98 -6.73
C LYS A 135 30.22 11.81 -6.10
N GLY A 136 29.59 10.64 -6.01
CA GLY A 136 30.20 9.42 -5.44
C GLY A 136 30.07 9.35 -3.93
#